data_AF-A0A933GDM4-F1
#
_entry.id   AF-A0A933GDM4-F1
#
_cell.length_a   1.000
_cell.length_b   1.000
_cell.length_c   1.000
_cell.angle_alpha   90.00
_cell.angle_beta   90.00
_cell.angle_gamma   90.00
#
_symmetry.space_group_name_H-M   'P 1'
#
loop_
_entity.id
_entity.type
_entity.pdbx_description
1 polymer ?
#
loop_
_entity_poly.entity_id
_entity_poly.type
_entity_poly.pdbx_seq_one_letter_code
_entity_poly.pdbx_strand_id
1 'polypeptide(L)'
;MASAAMTDLSVAITEPRDRTQQRRPPAAAARRALVPKKLSRLHRPEGMSLEAWQRALRRQFGREQRFLLKNTGGHPLFSEFEVTNPQNWNTYRVVIRGTEPGNNFCSCPDFATNTLGTCKHIEFTLARLGRTRANRQALARGFEPPFSEVYLHYGAQRQARFRPRADAPAELTRLAARYFDGGGTLLAEAFAQFEIFLSTAARLDPDLRCYE
;
A
#
# COMPACT_ATOMS: atom_id res chain seq x y z
N MET A 1 -63.96 -13.23 -41.65
CA MET A 1 -64.52 -14.58 -41.47
C MET A 1 -63.87 -15.52 -42.48
N ALA A 2 -63.47 -16.71 -42.02
CA ALA A 2 -63.08 -17.94 -42.75
C ALA A 2 -61.81 -17.88 -43.65
N SER A 3 -60.73 -18.63 -43.34
CA SER A 3 -60.52 -20.09 -43.57
C SER A 3 -60.11 -20.35 -45.04
N ALA A 4 -59.12 -21.15 -45.45
CA ALA A 4 -58.45 -22.34 -44.93
C ALA A 4 -57.03 -22.41 -45.58
N ALA A 5 -55.95 -22.77 -44.88
CA ALA A 5 -55.43 -24.13 -44.71
C ALA A 5 -55.38 -24.98 -45.99
N MET A 6 -54.18 -25.12 -46.59
CA MET A 6 -53.78 -26.33 -47.30
C MET A 6 -52.36 -26.71 -46.85
N THR A 7 -52.29 -27.93 -46.32
CA THR A 7 -51.15 -28.60 -45.71
C THR A 7 -50.36 -29.29 -46.80
N ASP A 8 -49.05 -29.08 -46.86
CA ASP A 8 -48.14 -29.91 -47.65
C ASP A 8 -47.27 -30.75 -46.70
N LEU A 9 -47.23 -32.03 -46.96
CA LEU A 9 -46.68 -33.08 -46.11
C LEU A 9 -45.78 -33.94 -46.98
N SER A 10 -44.45 -33.77 -46.87
CA SER A 10 -43.40 -34.70 -47.32
C SER A 10 -42.04 -34.05 -47.06
N VAL A 11 -40.98 -34.67 -46.56
CA VAL A 11 -40.66 -36.02 -46.11
C VAL A 11 -39.48 -35.84 -45.15
N ALA A 12 -39.48 -36.59 -44.05
CA ALA A 12 -38.39 -36.64 -43.10
C ALA A 12 -37.15 -37.33 -43.69
N ILE A 13 -36.01 -36.65 -43.67
CA ILE A 13 -34.68 -37.28 -43.78
C ILE A 13 -33.95 -36.95 -42.48
N THR A 14 -33.78 -37.99 -41.66
CA THR A 14 -33.06 -37.96 -40.39
C THR A 14 -31.57 -38.21 -40.67
N GLU A 15 -30.75 -37.16 -40.57
CA GLU A 15 -29.30 -37.32 -40.48
C GLU A 15 -28.83 -37.29 -39.01
N PRO A 16 -27.86 -38.13 -38.62
CA PRO A 16 -27.49 -38.36 -37.24
C PRO A 16 -26.72 -37.16 -36.66
N ARG A 17 -27.17 -36.68 -35.48
CA ARG A 17 -26.44 -35.70 -34.68
C ARG A 17 -25.17 -36.32 -34.13
N ASP A 18 -24.03 -36.00 -34.74
CA ASP A 18 -22.71 -36.32 -34.21
C ASP A 18 -22.48 -35.61 -32.87
N ARG A 19 -22.34 -36.41 -31.81
CA ARG A 19 -22.06 -35.98 -30.45
C ARG A 19 -20.55 -35.85 -30.28
N THR A 20 -20.00 -34.76 -30.77
CA THR A 20 -18.68 -34.29 -30.31
C THR A 20 -18.80 -32.87 -29.76
N GLN A 21 -19.12 -32.81 -28.47
CA GLN A 21 -18.91 -31.63 -27.65
C GLN A 21 -17.41 -31.27 -27.68
N GLN A 22 -17.02 -30.35 -28.56
CA GLN A 22 -15.79 -29.61 -28.41
C GLN A 22 -15.91 -28.74 -27.16
N ARG A 23 -15.48 -29.27 -26.02
CA ARG A 23 -15.25 -28.50 -24.79
C ARG A 23 -14.11 -27.52 -25.05
N ARG A 24 -14.45 -26.29 -25.42
CA ARG A 24 -13.55 -25.12 -25.26
C ARG A 24 -13.08 -25.09 -23.80
N PRO A 25 -11.77 -25.07 -23.52
CA PRO A 25 -11.32 -24.84 -22.15
C PRO A 25 -11.69 -23.41 -21.75
N PRO A 26 -12.19 -23.18 -20.53
CA PRO A 26 -12.55 -21.83 -20.09
C PRO A 26 -11.25 -21.02 -19.93
N ALA A 27 -11.19 -19.89 -20.64
CA ALA A 27 -10.20 -18.82 -20.47
C ALA A 27 -10.45 -18.07 -19.14
N ALA A 28 -10.40 -18.78 -18.02
CA ALA A 28 -10.62 -18.24 -16.68
C ALA A 28 -9.81 -19.01 -15.63
N ALA A 29 -8.51 -19.12 -15.87
CA ALA A 29 -7.54 -19.47 -14.83
C ALA A 29 -6.22 -18.77 -15.16
N ALA A 30 -6.22 -17.44 -15.10
CA ALA A 30 -4.98 -16.69 -14.91
C ALA A 30 -4.33 -17.27 -13.65
N ARG A 31 -3.29 -18.07 -13.85
CA ARG A 31 -2.57 -18.79 -12.80
C ARG A 31 -2.11 -17.71 -11.81
N ARG A 32 -2.77 -17.62 -10.65
CA ARG A 32 -2.19 -16.96 -9.48
C ARG A 32 -0.89 -17.70 -9.23
N ALA A 33 0.24 -17.08 -9.61
CA ALA A 33 1.54 -17.64 -9.36
C ALA A 33 1.59 -18.01 -7.87
N LEU A 34 1.74 -19.30 -7.57
CA LEU A 34 1.91 -19.78 -6.20
C LEU A 34 3.21 -19.17 -5.70
N VAL A 35 3.10 -18.10 -4.91
CA VAL A 35 4.27 -17.48 -4.31
C VAL A 35 4.93 -18.54 -3.42
N PRO A 36 6.17 -18.95 -3.70
CA PRO A 36 6.80 -20.05 -2.96
C PRO A 36 6.95 -19.69 -1.49
N LYS A 37 6.85 -20.68 -0.59
CA LYS A 37 6.93 -20.50 0.89
C LYS A 37 8.19 -19.76 1.35
N LYS A 38 9.29 -19.89 0.59
CA LYS A 38 10.54 -19.16 0.76
C LYS A 38 10.97 -18.61 -0.60
N LEU A 39 11.09 -17.31 -0.72
CA LEU A 39 11.54 -16.64 -1.93
C LEU A 39 13.05 -16.81 -2.10
N SER A 40 13.46 -17.12 -3.33
CA SER A 40 14.87 -17.10 -3.73
C SER A 40 15.36 -15.66 -3.81
N ARG A 41 16.62 -15.43 -3.42
CA ARG A 41 17.33 -14.15 -3.62
C ARG A 41 17.84 -13.99 -5.05
N LEU A 42 18.09 -15.10 -5.73
CA LEU A 42 18.74 -15.12 -7.04
C LEU A 42 17.73 -15.15 -8.18
N HIS A 43 16.54 -15.72 -7.94
CA HIS A 43 15.56 -15.96 -8.98
C HIS A 43 14.22 -15.32 -8.63
N ARG A 44 13.81 -14.37 -9.47
CA ARG A 44 12.48 -13.76 -9.42
C ARG A 44 11.44 -14.80 -9.83
N PRO A 45 10.38 -15.03 -9.03
CA PRO A 45 9.28 -15.89 -9.45
C PRO A 45 8.61 -15.38 -10.74
N GLU A 46 8.19 -16.31 -11.59
CA GLU A 46 7.42 -16.00 -12.78
C GLU A 46 6.10 -15.28 -12.41
N GLY A 47 5.72 -14.25 -13.19
CA GLY A 47 4.51 -13.47 -12.96
C GLY A 47 4.58 -12.42 -11.83
N MET A 48 5.70 -12.28 -11.11
CA MET A 48 5.88 -11.27 -10.07
C MET A 48 6.73 -10.11 -10.57
N SER A 49 6.33 -8.84 -10.37
CA SER A 49 7.17 -7.69 -10.75
C SER A 49 8.47 -7.63 -9.93
N LEU A 50 9.49 -6.93 -10.45
CA LEU A 50 10.76 -6.75 -9.74
C LEU A 50 10.54 -6.07 -8.37
N GLU A 51 9.74 -5.01 -8.34
CA GLU A 51 9.38 -4.28 -7.12
C GLU A 51 8.67 -5.19 -6.10
N ALA A 52 7.67 -5.96 -6.54
CA ALA A 52 6.94 -6.88 -5.67
C ALA A 52 7.86 -7.96 -5.09
N TRP A 53 8.76 -8.51 -5.90
CA TRP A 53 9.74 -9.49 -5.44
C TRP A 53 10.72 -8.89 -4.42
N GLN A 54 11.26 -7.70 -4.69
CA GLN A 54 12.20 -7.02 -3.79
C GLN A 54 11.57 -6.61 -2.45
N ARG A 55 10.30 -6.17 -2.46
CA ARG A 55 9.51 -5.95 -1.24
C ARG A 55 9.30 -7.26 -0.48
N ALA A 56 8.93 -8.33 -1.18
CA ALA A 56 8.65 -9.61 -0.54
C ALA A 56 9.92 -10.24 0.07
N LEU A 57 11.10 -10.06 -0.54
CA LEU A 57 12.38 -10.46 0.06
C LEU A 57 12.66 -9.69 1.35
N ARG A 58 12.48 -8.36 1.36
CA ARG A 58 12.65 -7.53 2.58
C ARG A 58 11.67 -7.94 3.67
N ARG A 59 10.43 -8.24 3.32
CA ARG A 59 9.41 -8.75 4.23
C ARG A 59 9.82 -10.08 4.85
N GLN A 60 10.24 -11.05 4.04
CA GLN A 60 10.64 -12.36 4.51
C GLN A 60 11.88 -12.27 5.41
N PHE A 61 12.96 -11.68 4.93
CA PHE A 61 14.22 -11.64 5.69
C PHE A 61 14.18 -10.67 6.86
N GLY A 62 13.45 -9.56 6.75
CA GLY A 62 13.21 -8.62 7.84
C GLY A 62 12.56 -9.31 9.04
N ARG A 63 11.56 -10.17 8.80
CA ARG A 63 10.88 -10.96 9.85
C ARG A 63 11.80 -11.96 10.57
N GLU A 64 12.83 -12.43 9.89
CA GLU A 64 13.80 -13.39 10.42
C GLU A 64 14.92 -12.70 11.23
N GLN A 65 15.03 -11.37 11.19
CA GLN A 65 16.08 -10.64 11.90
C GLN A 65 15.89 -10.72 13.42
N ARG A 66 17.01 -10.73 14.14
CA ARG A 66 17.06 -10.69 15.62
C ARG A 66 17.46 -9.29 16.11
N PHE A 67 16.86 -8.26 15.55
CA PHE A 67 17.13 -6.88 16.00
C PHE A 67 16.52 -6.63 17.38
N LEU A 68 17.10 -5.66 18.09
CA LEU A 68 16.50 -5.11 19.30
C LEU A 68 15.53 -4.00 18.88
N LEU A 69 14.39 -3.90 19.56
CA LEU A 69 13.37 -2.89 19.30
C LEU A 69 13.06 -2.15 20.59
N LYS A 70 13.23 -0.83 20.57
CA LYS A 70 12.86 0.06 21.67
C LYS A 70 11.88 1.11 21.14
N ASN A 71 10.76 1.28 21.82
CA ASN A 71 9.81 2.36 21.52
C ASN A 71 10.32 3.65 22.18
N THR A 72 10.45 4.73 21.42
CA THR A 72 10.90 6.03 21.92
C THR A 72 9.78 7.08 21.91
N GLY A 73 8.61 6.76 21.35
CA GLY A 73 7.42 7.63 21.37
C GLY A 73 6.32 7.15 22.31
N GLY A 74 5.22 7.90 22.35
CA GLY A 74 4.12 7.67 23.30
C GLY A 74 3.09 6.62 22.90
N HIS A 75 2.98 6.26 21.61
CA HIS A 75 2.00 5.27 21.16
C HIS A 75 2.60 3.86 21.15
N PRO A 76 1.88 2.79 21.52
CA PRO A 76 2.43 1.42 21.48
C PRO A 76 2.67 0.83 20.08
N LEU A 77 2.23 1.49 19.00
CA LEU A 77 2.20 0.95 17.63
C LEU A 77 2.60 2.03 16.63
N PHE A 78 1.84 3.13 16.58
CA PHE A 78 2.07 4.25 15.67
C PHE A 78 3.06 5.24 16.27
N SER A 79 4.31 4.80 16.37
CA SER A 79 5.35 5.48 17.13
C SER A 79 6.65 5.59 16.36
N GLU A 80 7.60 6.24 17.01
CA GLU A 80 9.01 6.16 16.69
C GLU A 80 9.66 5.03 17.50
N PHE A 81 10.53 4.28 16.83
CA PHE A 81 11.26 3.16 17.39
C PHE A 81 12.74 3.25 17.04
N GLU A 82 13.58 2.82 17.96
CA GLU A 82 14.98 2.49 17.71
C GLU A 82 15.08 0.99 17.38
N VAL A 83 15.66 0.69 16.21
CA VAL A 83 15.97 -0.68 15.79
C VAL A 83 17.48 -0.87 15.75
N THR A 84 18.00 -1.68 16.66
CA THR A 84 19.44 -1.94 16.79
C THR A 84 19.82 -3.32 16.27
N ASN A 85 20.84 -3.39 15.42
CA ASN A 85 21.42 -4.65 14.99
C ASN A 85 22.48 -5.11 16.02
N PRO A 86 22.26 -6.20 16.77
CA PRO A 86 23.21 -6.64 17.80
C PRO A 86 24.54 -7.15 17.22
N GLN A 87 24.63 -7.42 15.91
CA GLN A 87 25.87 -7.90 15.29
C GLN A 87 26.89 -6.78 15.06
N ASN A 88 26.43 -5.54 14.85
CA ASN A 88 27.30 -4.40 14.54
C ASN A 88 26.93 -3.12 15.28
N TRP A 89 25.95 -3.18 16.18
CA TRP A 89 25.44 -2.09 17.02
C TRP A 89 24.89 -0.86 16.30
N ASN A 90 24.73 -0.93 14.99
CA ASN A 90 24.05 0.13 14.25
C ASN A 90 22.59 0.23 14.72
N THR A 91 22.17 1.45 15.04
CA THR A 91 20.81 1.77 15.44
C THR A 91 20.18 2.71 14.43
N TYR A 92 18.96 2.39 14.01
CA TYR A 92 18.20 3.18 13.05
C TYR A 92 16.87 3.60 13.66
N ARG A 93 16.45 4.83 13.35
CA ARG A 93 15.12 5.36 13.66
C ARG A 93 14.12 4.75 12.69
N VAL A 94 13.01 4.23 13.20
CA VAL A 94 11.90 3.67 12.41
C VAL A 94 10.60 4.29 12.89
N VAL A 95 9.83 4.87 11.98
CA VAL A 95 8.50 5.42 12.27
C VAL A 95 7.45 4.53 11.63
N ILE A 96 6.46 4.09 12.42
CA ILE A 96 5.38 3.22 11.94
C ILE A 96 4.06 4.01 11.89
N ARG A 97 3.41 3.99 10.71
CA ARG A 97 2.09 4.61 10.47
C ARG A 97 1.08 3.66 9.81
N GLY A 98 1.50 2.50 9.32
CA GLY A 98 0.59 1.48 8.79
C GLY A 98 1.33 0.35 8.09
N THR A 99 0.60 -0.58 7.47
CA THR A 99 1.21 -1.73 6.78
C THR A 99 1.61 -1.46 5.33
N GLU A 100 1.07 -0.43 4.70
CA GLU A 100 1.36 -0.15 3.29
C GLU A 100 2.78 0.39 3.09
N PRO A 101 3.49 -0.05 2.02
CA PRO A 101 4.75 0.55 1.63
C PRO A 101 4.59 2.05 1.41
N GLY A 102 5.53 2.84 1.92
CA GLY A 102 5.52 4.30 1.82
C GLY A 102 4.89 5.04 3.01
N ASN A 103 4.09 4.36 3.83
CA ASN A 103 3.54 4.95 5.06
C ASN A 103 4.60 5.13 6.16
N ASN A 104 5.64 4.31 6.13
CA ASN A 104 6.61 4.20 7.21
C ASN A 104 7.94 4.84 6.80
N PHE A 105 8.72 5.25 7.78
CA PHE A 105 10.07 5.81 7.57
C PHE A 105 11.13 4.94 8.25
N CYS A 106 12.32 4.87 7.67
CA CYS A 106 13.50 4.35 8.34
C CYS A 106 14.75 5.16 7.99
N SER A 107 15.59 5.47 8.97
CA SER A 107 16.85 6.21 8.73
C SER A 107 17.98 5.35 8.14
N CYS A 108 17.73 4.08 7.81
CA CYS A 108 18.79 3.20 7.29
C CYS A 108 19.15 3.50 5.82
N PRO A 109 20.42 3.26 5.40
CA PRO A 109 20.86 3.54 4.03
C PRO A 109 20.06 2.82 2.93
N ASP A 110 19.60 1.59 3.18
CA ASP A 110 18.73 0.85 2.24
C ASP A 110 17.44 1.63 1.97
N PHE A 111 16.75 2.09 3.02
CA PHE A 111 15.52 2.86 2.87
C PHE A 111 15.74 4.21 2.18
N ALA A 112 16.83 4.90 2.52
CA ALA A 112 17.13 6.22 1.97
C ALA A 112 17.35 6.20 0.44
N THR A 113 17.85 5.09 -0.09
CA THR A 113 18.27 4.94 -1.48
C THR A 113 17.34 4.06 -2.32
N ASN A 114 16.55 3.19 -1.70
CA ASN A 114 15.61 2.35 -2.42
C ASN A 114 14.29 3.09 -2.74
N THR A 115 13.58 2.57 -3.74
CA THR A 115 12.29 3.10 -4.22
C THR A 115 11.09 2.26 -3.73
N LEU A 116 11.31 1.36 -2.77
CA LEU A 116 10.36 0.33 -2.41
C LEU A 116 9.39 0.76 -1.30
N GLY A 117 9.66 1.89 -0.62
CA GLY A 117 8.85 2.36 0.50
C GLY A 117 8.90 1.43 1.73
N THR A 118 9.89 0.53 1.78
CA THR A 118 10.13 -0.38 2.91
C THR A 118 11.58 -0.83 2.95
N CYS A 119 12.01 -1.35 4.09
CA CYS A 119 13.33 -1.94 4.30
C CYS A 119 13.23 -3.09 5.31
N LYS A 120 14.32 -3.83 5.52
CA LYS A 120 14.33 -4.94 6.50
C LYS A 120 13.96 -4.50 7.92
N HIS A 121 14.29 -3.26 8.32
CA HIS A 121 13.99 -2.75 9.66
C HIS A 121 12.50 -2.44 9.83
N ILE A 122 11.86 -1.83 8.83
CA ILE A 122 10.40 -1.59 8.83
C ILE A 122 9.66 -2.94 8.89
N GLU A 123 10.03 -3.89 8.04
CA GLU A 123 9.38 -5.20 8.00
C GLU A 123 9.58 -6.00 9.29
N PHE A 124 10.76 -5.91 9.91
CA PHE A 124 11.02 -6.43 11.25
C PHE A 124 10.09 -5.80 12.29
N THR A 125 10.02 -4.47 12.35
CA THR A 125 9.21 -3.75 13.33
C THR A 125 7.72 -4.06 13.17
N LEU A 126 7.18 -4.00 11.94
CA LEU A 126 5.79 -4.36 11.64
C LEU A 126 5.46 -5.78 12.10
N ALA A 127 6.36 -6.73 11.87
CA ALA A 127 6.18 -8.11 12.32
C ALA A 127 6.24 -8.26 13.85
N ARG A 128 7.13 -7.51 14.51
CA ARG A 128 7.28 -7.51 15.97
C ARG A 128 6.07 -6.89 16.68
N LEU A 129 5.48 -5.86 16.10
CA LEU A 129 4.28 -5.19 16.60
C LEU A 129 3.01 -6.00 16.27
N GLY A 130 2.93 -6.61 15.10
CA GLY A 130 1.79 -7.41 14.61
C GLY A 130 1.67 -8.83 15.16
N ARG A 131 2.18 -9.11 16.37
CA ARG A 131 2.12 -10.46 16.97
C ARG A 131 0.70 -10.86 17.38
N THR A 132 -0.12 -9.92 17.82
CA THR A 132 -1.52 -10.17 18.18
C THR A 132 -2.46 -9.84 17.01
N ARG A 133 -3.63 -10.47 16.98
CA ARG A 133 -4.67 -10.17 15.98
C ARG A 133 -5.11 -8.71 16.05
N ALA A 134 -5.30 -8.19 17.27
CA ALA A 134 -5.70 -6.80 17.50
C ALA A 134 -4.68 -5.81 16.90
N ASN A 135 -3.37 -6.03 17.14
CA ASN A 135 -2.33 -5.15 16.61
C ASN A 135 -2.26 -5.22 15.08
N ARG A 136 -2.44 -6.40 14.47
CA ARG A 136 -2.50 -6.52 12.99
C ARG A 136 -3.67 -5.73 12.41
N GLN A 137 -4.83 -5.82 13.04
CA GLN A 137 -6.00 -5.07 12.60
C GLN A 137 -5.80 -3.55 12.76
N ALA A 138 -5.21 -3.11 13.87
CA ALA A 138 -4.88 -1.70 14.07
C ALA A 138 -3.88 -1.21 13.00
N LEU A 139 -2.75 -1.91 12.81
CA LEU A 139 -1.75 -1.54 11.81
C LEU A 139 -2.30 -1.52 10.38
N ALA A 140 -3.25 -2.41 10.05
CA ALA A 140 -3.90 -2.45 8.75
C ALA A 140 -4.90 -1.31 8.55
N ARG A 141 -5.60 -0.86 9.61
CA ARG A 141 -6.39 0.38 9.56
C ARG A 141 -5.51 1.61 9.36
N GLY A 142 -4.29 1.56 9.89
CA GLY A 142 -3.33 2.65 9.80
C GLY A 142 -3.50 3.68 10.91
N PHE A 143 -2.61 4.66 10.90
CA PHE A 143 -2.61 5.75 11.86
C PHE A 143 -3.60 6.84 11.45
N GLU A 144 -4.50 7.17 12.36
CA GLU A 144 -5.41 8.31 12.26
C GLU A 144 -4.96 9.34 13.30
N PRO A 145 -4.17 10.37 12.89
CA PRO A 145 -3.71 11.39 13.82
C PRO A 145 -4.88 12.28 14.30
N PRO A 146 -4.85 12.75 15.56
CA PRO A 146 -5.77 13.78 16.05
C PRO A 146 -5.41 15.19 15.55
N PHE A 147 -4.49 15.31 14.58
CA PHE A 147 -3.97 16.55 14.02
C PHE A 147 -3.87 16.41 12.50
N SER A 148 -3.99 17.52 11.77
CA SER A 148 -3.67 17.50 10.34
C SER A 148 -2.17 17.39 10.16
N GLU A 149 -1.73 16.74 9.09
CA GLU A 149 -0.30 16.62 8.80
C GLU A 149 0.03 16.74 7.31
N VAL A 150 1.18 17.34 7.03
CA VAL A 150 1.92 17.11 5.79
C VAL A 150 3.05 16.13 6.08
N TYR A 151 3.11 15.06 5.30
CA TYR A 151 4.10 13.99 5.45
C TYR A 151 4.64 13.55 4.10
N LEU A 152 5.83 12.95 4.11
CA LEU A 152 6.41 12.32 2.94
C LEU A 152 5.90 10.88 2.81
N HIS A 153 5.34 10.57 1.65
CA HIS A 153 5.06 9.21 1.22
C HIS A 153 6.23 8.70 0.37
N TYR A 154 6.84 7.60 0.80
CA TYR A 154 8.06 7.06 0.18
C TYR A 154 7.74 5.99 -0.88
N GLY A 155 8.38 6.08 -2.05
CA GLY A 155 8.22 5.11 -3.13
C GLY A 155 9.19 5.39 -4.27
N ALA A 156 8.80 5.07 -5.50
CA ALA A 156 9.57 5.42 -6.71
C ALA A 156 9.87 6.91 -6.81
N GLN A 157 8.92 7.73 -6.37
CA GLN A 157 9.12 9.16 -6.12
C GLN A 157 8.66 9.46 -4.70
N ARG A 158 9.31 10.44 -4.08
CA ARG A 158 8.86 11.00 -2.79
C ARG A 158 7.73 11.97 -3.09
N GLN A 159 6.61 11.79 -2.40
CA GLN A 159 5.42 12.61 -2.58
C GLN A 159 5.11 13.30 -1.27
N ALA A 160 5.03 14.63 -1.28
CA ALA A 160 4.45 15.37 -0.17
C ALA A 160 2.94 15.14 -0.18
N ARG A 161 2.39 14.69 0.95
CA ARG A 161 0.96 14.41 1.08
C ARG A 161 0.38 15.13 2.27
N PHE A 162 -0.86 15.60 2.11
CA PHE A 162 -1.66 16.18 3.18
C PHE A 162 -2.70 15.18 3.66
N ARG A 163 -2.81 15.06 4.99
CA ARG A 163 -3.87 14.31 5.66
C ARG A 163 -4.56 15.27 6.64
N PRO A 164 -5.82 15.66 6.41
CA PRO A 164 -6.57 16.41 7.41
C PRO A 164 -6.90 15.52 8.61
N ARG A 165 -7.00 16.11 9.81
CA ARG A 165 -7.68 15.45 10.94
C ARG A 165 -9.17 15.28 10.65
N ALA A 166 -9.81 14.35 11.35
CA ALA A 166 -11.21 14.00 11.13
C ALA A 166 -12.18 15.19 11.29
N ASP A 167 -11.87 16.12 12.20
CA ASP A 167 -12.64 17.32 12.52
C ASP A 167 -11.96 18.60 11.98
N ALA A 168 -11.19 18.48 10.90
CA ALA A 168 -10.52 19.62 10.28
C ALA A 168 -11.53 20.70 9.84
N PRO A 169 -11.21 22.01 10.04
CA PRO A 169 -12.07 23.09 9.56
C PRO A 169 -12.35 22.98 8.06
N ALA A 170 -13.58 23.33 7.66
CA ALA A 170 -13.98 23.30 6.24
C ALA A 170 -13.09 24.24 5.40
N GLU A 171 -12.65 25.35 5.99
CA GLU A 171 -11.69 26.30 5.43
C GLU A 171 -10.35 25.63 5.09
N LEU A 172 -9.83 24.77 5.98
CA LEU A 172 -8.58 24.05 5.76
C LEU A 172 -8.72 23.05 4.61
N THR A 173 -9.85 22.33 4.57
CA THR A 173 -10.13 21.37 3.49
C THR A 173 -10.24 22.07 2.13
N ARG A 174 -10.92 23.24 2.07
CA ARG A 174 -10.99 24.07 0.86
C ARG A 174 -9.63 24.64 0.47
N LEU A 175 -8.81 25.04 1.44
CA LEU A 175 -7.43 25.48 1.21
C LEU A 175 -6.62 24.36 0.57
N ALA A 176 -6.63 23.16 1.17
CA ALA A 176 -5.87 22.00 0.71
C ALA A 176 -6.23 21.57 -0.72
N ALA A 177 -7.51 21.65 -1.11
CA ALA A 177 -7.97 21.30 -2.46
C ALA A 177 -7.36 22.15 -3.59
N ARG A 178 -6.69 23.28 -3.27
CA ARG A 178 -5.96 24.09 -4.25
C ARG A 178 -4.50 23.64 -4.46
N TYR A 179 -3.96 22.88 -3.51
CA TYR A 179 -2.55 22.48 -3.49
C TYR A 179 -2.39 20.97 -3.67
N PHE A 180 -3.37 20.18 -3.23
CA PHE A 180 -3.31 18.72 -3.23
C PHE A 180 -4.41 18.13 -4.11
N ASP A 181 -4.11 16.99 -4.74
CA ASP A 181 -5.09 16.21 -5.48
C ASP A 181 -6.10 15.49 -4.55
N GLY A 182 -7.06 14.78 -5.12
CA GLY A 182 -8.06 14.01 -4.35
C GLY A 182 -7.48 12.86 -3.51
N GLY A 183 -6.25 12.42 -3.83
CA GLY A 183 -5.47 11.50 -3.00
C GLY A 183 -4.65 12.21 -1.93
N GLY A 184 -4.72 13.53 -1.83
CA GLY A 184 -3.93 14.33 -0.90
C GLY A 184 -2.46 14.46 -1.32
N THR A 185 -2.09 14.23 -2.58
CA THR A 185 -0.72 14.42 -3.08
C THR A 185 -0.52 15.85 -3.58
N LEU A 186 0.59 16.49 -3.21
CA LEU A 186 0.90 17.86 -3.63
C LEU A 186 1.01 17.92 -5.17
N LEU A 187 0.31 18.88 -5.76
CA LEU A 187 0.33 19.14 -7.21
C LEU A 187 1.68 19.72 -7.62
N ALA A 188 2.16 19.36 -8.82
CA ALA A 188 3.47 19.81 -9.29
C ALA A 188 3.55 21.34 -9.44
N GLU A 189 2.45 21.95 -9.87
CA GLU A 189 2.33 23.39 -10.06
C GLU A 189 2.30 24.14 -8.72
N ALA A 190 1.94 23.44 -7.63
CA ALA A 190 1.82 24.00 -6.30
C ALA A 190 3.16 24.02 -5.52
N PHE A 191 4.22 23.37 -6.01
CA PHE A 191 5.52 23.32 -5.33
C PHE A 191 6.07 24.71 -4.99
N ALA A 192 6.05 25.64 -5.96
CA ALA A 192 6.58 26.99 -5.78
C ALA A 192 5.78 27.83 -4.76
N GLN A 193 4.55 27.44 -4.46
CA GLN A 193 3.64 28.15 -3.56
C GLN A 193 3.39 27.38 -2.26
N PHE A 194 4.07 26.25 -2.05
CA PHE A 194 3.80 25.35 -0.93
C PHE A 194 3.95 26.02 0.45
N GLU A 195 4.89 26.95 0.60
CA GLU A 195 5.06 27.73 1.84
C GLU A 195 3.84 28.61 2.17
N ILE A 196 3.12 29.08 1.14
CA ILE A 196 1.88 29.84 1.32
C ILE A 196 0.77 28.93 1.87
N PHE A 197 0.73 27.68 1.41
CA PHE A 197 -0.15 26.67 2.00
C PHE A 197 0.20 26.45 3.47
N LEU A 198 1.46 26.15 3.80
CA LEU A 198 1.87 25.86 5.18
C LEU A 198 1.54 27.01 6.14
N SER A 199 1.91 28.24 5.79
CA SER A 199 1.64 29.43 6.61
C SER A 199 0.15 29.74 6.77
N THR A 200 -0.69 29.43 5.77
CA THR A 200 -2.14 29.61 5.87
C THR A 200 -2.80 28.48 6.64
N ALA A 201 -2.37 27.24 6.42
CA ALA A 201 -2.89 26.07 7.08
C ALA A 201 -2.58 26.11 8.59
N ALA A 202 -1.38 26.54 9.00
CA ALA A 202 -1.02 26.69 10.40
C ALA A 202 -1.87 27.73 11.16
N ARG A 203 -2.44 28.73 10.46
CA ARG A 203 -3.38 29.68 11.05
C ARG A 203 -4.79 29.11 11.23
N LEU A 204 -5.17 28.14 10.38
CA LEU A 204 -6.48 27.49 10.42
C LEU A 204 -6.50 26.28 11.36
N ASP A 205 -5.37 25.58 11.48
CA ASP A 205 -5.17 24.43 12.35
C ASP A 205 -3.82 24.58 13.08
N PRO A 206 -3.81 25.17 14.29
CA PRO A 206 -2.59 25.37 15.07
C PRO A 206 -1.84 24.09 15.42
N ASP A 207 -2.52 22.94 15.40
CA ASP A 207 -1.93 21.61 15.65
C ASP A 207 -1.37 20.95 14.38
N LEU A 208 -1.45 21.62 13.21
CA LEU A 208 -0.90 21.13 11.95
C LEU A 208 0.58 20.75 12.12
N ARG A 209 0.93 19.54 11.68
CA ARG A 209 2.31 19.04 11.71
C ARG A 209 2.88 18.96 10.30
N CYS A 210 4.10 19.43 10.12
CA CYS A 210 4.90 19.17 8.92
C CYS A 210 6.22 18.57 9.38
N TYR A 211 6.48 17.33 8.99
CA TYR A 211 7.71 16.62 9.38
C TYR A 211 8.82 16.89 8.37
N GLU A 212 10.02 17.24 8.87
CA GLU A 212 11.26 17.37 8.08
C GLU A 212 11.83 16.02 7.63
#